data_AF-A0AAU7ZQV7-F1
#
_entry.id   AF-A0AAU7ZQV7-F1
#
_cell.length_a   1.000
_cell.length_b   1.000
_cell.length_c   1.000
_cell.angle_alpha   90.00
_cell.angle_beta   90.00
_cell.angle_gamma   90.00
#
_symmetry.space_group_name_H-M   'P 1'
#
loop_
_entity.id
_entity.type
_entity.pdbx_description
1 polymer ?
#
loop_
_entity_poly.entity_id
_entity_poly.type
_entity_poly.pdbx_seq_one_letter_code
_entity_poly.pdbx_strand_id
1 'polypeptide(L)'
;MRKRPALTYRAIVVGALFLTSLHSFAQFVGNNPQAVDKRVNDLLAKMTLDEKIDLIGGDTPFRTHAVPRLDIPYFQMADGPVGAHIPAPTIAYA
;
A
#
# COMPACT_ATOMS: atom_id res chain seq x y z
N MET A 1 3.05 15.07 56.47
CA MET A 1 2.34 15.48 55.22
C MET A 1 3.24 15.21 54.01
N ARG A 2 3.15 14.03 53.37
CA ARG A 2 4.01 13.64 52.24
C ARG A 2 3.39 14.19 50.95
N LYS A 3 3.93 15.27 50.39
CA LYS A 3 3.44 15.85 49.12
C LYS A 3 3.57 14.80 48.02
N ARG A 4 2.44 14.41 47.41
CA ARG A 4 2.39 13.38 46.35
C ARG A 4 3.26 13.81 45.16
N PRO A 5 4.03 12.92 44.53
CA PRO A 5 5.02 13.29 43.52
C PRO A 5 4.34 13.56 42.17
N ALA A 6 3.69 14.71 42.01
CA ALA A 6 3.08 15.12 40.74
C ALA A 6 4.11 15.22 39.59
N LEU A 7 5.38 15.40 39.91
CA LEU A 7 6.48 15.50 38.95
C LEU A 7 6.83 14.16 38.29
N THR A 8 6.73 13.04 39.02
CA THR A 8 7.08 11.71 38.47
C THR A 8 6.03 11.20 37.49
N TYR A 9 4.74 11.45 37.75
CA TYR A 9 3.67 11.09 36.82
C TYR A 9 3.72 11.92 35.53
N ARG A 10 4.10 13.21 35.62
CA ARG A 10 4.30 14.07 34.45
C ARG A 10 5.45 13.57 33.56
N ALA A 11 6.56 13.13 34.16
CA ALA A 11 7.68 12.57 33.41
C ALA A 11 7.33 11.27 32.69
N ILE A 12 6.53 10.40 33.32
CA ILE A 12 6.05 9.15 32.72
C ILE A 12 5.12 9.42 31.52
N VAL A 13 4.19 10.37 31.66
CA VAL A 13 3.26 10.74 30.57
C VAL A 13 4.01 11.37 29.38
N VAL A 14 4.98 12.25 29.64
CA VAL A 14 5.81 12.84 28.57
C VAL A 14 6.69 11.79 27.89
N GLY A 15 7.25 10.85 28.65
CA GLY A 15 8.02 9.73 28.10
C GLY A 15 7.18 8.78 27.24
N ALA A 16 5.96 8.46 27.67
CA ALA A 16 5.03 7.65 26.90
C ALA A 16 4.63 8.34 25.58
N LEU A 17 4.38 9.65 25.60
CA LEU A 17 4.10 10.43 24.39
C LEU A 17 5.28 10.43 23.40
N PHE A 18 6.52 10.55 23.89
CA PHE A 18 7.73 10.49 23.06
C PHE A 18 7.97 9.11 22.42
N LEU A 19 7.64 8.01 23.11
CA LEU A 19 7.73 6.66 22.52
C LEU A 19 6.68 6.43 21.42
N THR A 20 5.50 7.02 21.57
CA THR A 20 4.43 6.90 20.55
C THR A 20 4.70 7.72 19.28
N SER A 21 5.45 8.82 19.36
CA SER A 21 5.77 9.66 18.19
C SER A 21 6.80 9.04 17.24
N LEU A 22 7.54 8.02 17.66
CA LEU A 22 8.52 7.32 16.81
C LEU A 22 7.88 6.31 15.83
N HIS A 23 6.58 6.00 15.99
CA HIS A 23 5.93 4.88 15.29
C HIS A 23 5.14 5.25 14.02
N SER A 24 5.23 6.49 13.52
CA SER A 24 4.50 6.90 12.32
C SER A 24 5.44 7.37 11.20
N PHE A 25 6.00 6.42 10.46
CA PHE A 25 6.49 6.65 9.10
C PHE A 25 5.55 5.97 8.10
N ALA A 26 4.32 6.46 8.00
CA ALA A 26 3.55 6.26 6.78
C ALA A 26 4.01 7.33 5.78
N GLN A 27 5.02 7.01 4.96
CA GLN A 27 5.44 7.92 3.90
C GLN A 27 4.32 7.97 2.85
N PHE A 28 3.67 9.13 2.74
CA PHE A 28 2.80 9.42 1.61
C PHE A 28 3.65 9.42 0.34
N VAL A 29 3.55 8.35 -0.46
CA VAL A 29 4.16 8.23 -1.78
C VAL A 29 3.33 9.07 -2.77
N GLY A 30 3.17 10.36 -2.49
CA GLY A 30 2.58 11.30 -3.44
C GLY A 30 3.59 11.64 -4.54
N ASN A 31 3.21 11.45 -5.81
CA ASN A 31 3.86 11.95 -7.04
C ASN A 31 5.37 12.25 -6.95
N ASN A 32 6.18 11.33 -6.42
CA ASN A 32 7.63 11.38 -6.49
C ASN A 32 8.06 10.27 -7.47
N PRO A 33 8.29 10.61 -8.76
CA PRO A 33 8.64 9.62 -9.77
C PRO A 33 9.85 8.78 -9.38
N GLN A 34 10.88 9.39 -8.78
CA GLN A 34 12.10 8.68 -8.39
C GLN A 34 11.84 7.66 -7.27
N ALA A 35 11.00 7.98 -6.30
CA ALA A 35 10.62 7.05 -5.25
C ALA A 35 9.78 5.87 -5.80
N VAL A 36 8.91 6.14 -6.78
CA VAL A 36 8.14 5.11 -7.48
C VAL A 36 9.07 4.20 -8.29
N ASP A 37 9.95 4.77 -9.12
CA ASP A 37 10.90 4.01 -9.94
C ASP A 37 11.81 3.13 -9.08
N LYS A 38 12.28 3.65 -7.94
CA LYS A 38 13.04 2.84 -6.99
C LYS A 38 12.24 1.65 -6.49
N ARG A 39 10.98 1.86 -6.06
CA ARG A 39 10.11 0.76 -5.60
C ARG A 39 9.82 -0.27 -6.70
N VAL A 40 9.58 0.19 -7.93
CA VAL A 40 9.36 -0.67 -9.09
C VAL A 40 10.60 -1.54 -9.35
N ASN A 41 11.78 -0.93 -9.42
CA ASN A 41 13.04 -1.65 -9.62
C ASN A 41 13.31 -2.65 -8.50
N ASP A 42 13.07 -2.27 -7.24
CA ASP A 42 13.24 -3.14 -6.06
C ASP A 42 12.30 -4.37 -6.11
N LEU A 43 11.08 -4.23 -6.66
CA LEU A 43 10.14 -5.34 -6.85
C LEU A 43 10.53 -6.22 -8.04
N LEU A 44 10.83 -5.61 -9.20
CA LEU A 44 11.22 -6.34 -10.42
C LEU A 44 12.50 -7.16 -10.24
N ALA A 45 13.44 -6.68 -9.41
CA ALA A 45 14.67 -7.41 -9.06
C ALA A 45 14.39 -8.65 -8.19
N LYS A 46 13.30 -8.65 -7.42
CA LYS A 46 12.89 -9.78 -6.57
C LYS A 46 12.03 -10.80 -7.30
N MET A 47 11.49 -10.46 -8.47
CA MET A 47 10.63 -11.36 -9.25
C MET A 47 11.44 -12.42 -10.01
N THR A 48 10.92 -13.63 -10.03
CA THR A 48 11.37 -14.71 -10.92
C THR A 48 10.99 -14.41 -12.38
N LEU A 49 11.53 -15.17 -13.33
CA LEU A 49 11.16 -15.05 -14.73
C LEU A 49 9.68 -15.40 -14.94
N ASP A 50 9.20 -16.48 -14.32
CA ASP A 50 7.82 -16.94 -14.43
C ASP A 50 6.85 -15.89 -13.89
N GLU A 51 7.12 -15.32 -12.70
CA GLU A 51 6.29 -14.24 -12.14
C GLU A 51 6.23 -13.00 -13.05
N LYS A 52 7.30 -12.71 -13.82
CA LYS A 52 7.31 -11.59 -14.79
C LYS A 52 6.45 -11.90 -16.01
N ILE A 53 6.51 -13.14 -16.49
CA ILE A 53 5.69 -13.60 -17.62
C ILE A 53 4.21 -13.60 -17.21
N ASP A 54 3.91 -14.11 -16.02
CA ASP A 54 2.56 -14.13 -15.47
C ASP A 54 1.99 -12.72 -15.28
N LEU A 55 2.79 -11.76 -14.80
CA LEU A 55 2.34 -10.38 -14.60
C LEU A 55 1.91 -9.67 -15.90
N ILE A 56 2.53 -10.01 -17.03
CA ILE A 56 2.17 -9.46 -18.35
C ILE A 56 1.17 -10.35 -19.11
N GLY A 57 0.86 -11.53 -18.57
CA GLY A 57 -0.15 -12.45 -19.06
C GLY A 57 -1.53 -12.18 -18.46
N GLY A 58 -2.57 -12.63 -19.16
CA GLY A 58 -3.94 -12.62 -18.65
C GLY A 58 -4.29 -13.93 -17.96
N ASP A 59 -4.89 -13.85 -16.76
CA ASP A 59 -5.37 -15.00 -15.98
C ASP A 59 -6.83 -15.31 -16.31
N THR A 60 -7.70 -14.33 -16.09
CA THR A 60 -9.12 -14.35 -16.47
C THR A 60 -9.42 -13.15 -17.37
N PRO A 61 -10.60 -13.07 -18.02
CA PRO A 61 -10.99 -11.86 -18.73
C PRO A 61 -10.79 -10.61 -17.87
N PHE A 62 -10.02 -9.67 -18.40
CA PHE A 62 -9.66 -8.41 -17.74
C PHE A 62 -8.90 -8.54 -16.40
N ARG A 63 -8.15 -9.63 -16.18
CA ARG A 63 -7.24 -9.75 -15.02
C ARG A 63 -5.85 -10.24 -15.42
N THR A 64 -4.82 -9.70 -14.78
CA THR A 64 -3.48 -10.31 -14.78
C THR A 64 -3.39 -11.38 -13.71
N HIS A 65 -2.30 -12.15 -13.70
CA HIS A 65 -1.95 -12.98 -12.55
C HIS A 65 -1.48 -12.10 -11.37
N ALA A 66 -1.73 -12.57 -10.14
CA ALA A 66 -1.18 -11.98 -8.93
C ALA A 66 0.25 -12.52 -8.64
N VAL A 67 1.03 -11.81 -7.83
CA VAL A 67 2.32 -12.28 -7.31
C VAL A 67 2.28 -12.26 -5.77
N PRO A 68 1.62 -13.26 -5.13
CA PRO A 68 1.37 -13.24 -3.68
C PRO A 68 2.63 -13.19 -2.83
N ARG A 69 3.73 -13.80 -3.30
CA ARG A 69 5.02 -13.81 -2.60
C ARG A 69 5.59 -12.40 -2.37
N LEU A 70 5.24 -11.43 -3.24
CA LEU A 70 5.67 -10.04 -3.15
C LEU A 70 4.52 -9.09 -2.77
N ASP A 71 3.38 -9.62 -2.29
CA ASP A 71 2.18 -8.85 -1.97
C ASP A 71 1.66 -7.98 -3.13
N ILE A 72 1.80 -8.47 -4.38
CA ILE A 72 1.27 -7.79 -5.57
C ILE A 72 -0.07 -8.47 -5.94
N PRO A 73 -1.20 -7.74 -5.91
CA PRO A 73 -2.49 -8.29 -6.30
C PRO A 73 -2.58 -8.44 -7.83
N TYR A 74 -3.61 -9.14 -8.30
CA TYR A 74 -3.97 -9.07 -9.72
C TYR A 74 -4.41 -7.65 -10.08
N PHE A 75 -4.15 -7.24 -11.33
CA PHE A 75 -4.70 -6.01 -11.86
C PHE A 75 -6.04 -6.30 -12.54
N GLN A 76 -7.12 -5.68 -12.04
CA GLN A 76 -8.42 -5.69 -12.70
C GLN A 76 -8.46 -4.55 -13.73
N MET A 77 -8.84 -4.90 -14.94
CA MET A 77 -9.14 -3.97 -16.02
C MET A 77 -10.65 -3.92 -16.21
N ALA A 78 -11.15 -2.84 -16.81
CA ALA A 78 -12.54 -2.73 -17.20
C ALA A 78 -12.63 -1.78 -18.39
N ASP A 79 -13.57 -2.05 -19.29
CA ASP A 79 -13.85 -1.13 -20.37
C ASP A 79 -14.47 0.18 -19.85
N GLY A 80 -14.10 1.28 -20.51
CA GLY A 80 -14.74 2.59 -20.45
C GLY A 80 -15.32 2.94 -21.84
N PRO A 81 -15.62 4.22 -22.18
CA PRO A 81 -15.27 5.47 -21.48
C PRO A 81 -16.42 6.13 -20.71
N VAL A 82 -17.66 5.64 -20.87
CA VAL A 82 -18.87 6.27 -20.27
C VAL A 82 -19.27 5.67 -18.92
N GLY A 83 -18.49 4.74 -18.40
CA GLY A 83 -18.71 4.04 -17.15
C GLY A 83 -17.80 2.82 -17.08
N ALA A 84 -17.55 2.30 -15.89
CA ALA A 84 -16.89 1.01 -15.77
C ALA A 84 -17.87 -0.09 -16.19
N HIS A 85 -17.48 -0.91 -17.16
CA HIS A 85 -18.27 -2.09 -17.54
C HIS A 85 -18.28 -3.16 -16.43
N ILE A 86 -17.18 -3.28 -15.69
CA ILE A 86 -16.97 -4.24 -14.60
C ILE A 86 -16.25 -3.53 -13.43
N PRO A 87 -16.55 -3.84 -12.15
CA PRO A 87 -17.62 -4.70 -11.64
C PRO A 87 -18.94 -3.95 -11.42
N ALA A 88 -20.07 -4.67 -11.52
CA ALA A 88 -21.40 -4.14 -11.20
C ALA A 88 -21.59 -3.92 -9.68
N PRO A 89 -22.51 -3.04 -9.25
CA PRO A 89 -23.37 -2.17 -10.06
C PRO A 89 -22.68 -0.84 -10.41
N THR A 90 -22.81 -0.41 -11.66
CA THR A 90 -22.28 0.88 -12.14
C THR A 90 -23.42 1.80 -12.59
N ILE A 91 -23.19 3.11 -12.55
CA ILE A 91 -24.23 4.13 -12.82
C ILE A 91 -24.60 4.25 -14.31
N ALA A 92 -23.74 3.76 -15.21
CA ALA A 92 -23.94 3.75 -16.65
C ALA A 92 -23.28 2.49 -17.21
N TYR A 93 -24.08 1.62 -17.82
CA TYR A 93 -23.61 0.43 -18.54
C TYR A 93 -23.42 0.83 -20.00
N ALA A 94 -22.16 0.77 -20.46
CA ALA A 94 -21.81 0.90 -21.86
C ALA A 94 -21.86 -0.47 -22.53
#